data_AF-A0A9E3YET5-F1
#
_entry.id   AF-A0A9E3YET5-F1
#
_cell.length_a   1.000
_cell.length_b   1.000
_cell.length_c   1.000
_cell.angle_alpha   90.00
_cell.angle_beta   90.00
_cell.angle_gamma   90.00
#
_symmetry.space_group_name_H-M   'P 1'
#
loop_
_entity.id
_entity.type
_entity.pdbx_description
1 polymer ?
#
loop_
_entity_poly.entity_id
_entity_poly.type
_entity_poly.pdbx_seq_one_letter_code
_entity_poly.pdbx_strand_id
1 'polypeptide(L)'
;STLNLLFRHAVECGKRARTETGIARNIASVSQAAVAMATERLGTLDNTKVMVVGAGEMATGMLESLAGAGAAEVLVANRTRQRAAELAARVGGRAISLPDLGRELTDVDVLLTSTGATSIIVDHVGLAAAVEGRGGHPLVIVDVAVPRDVDPSVSDLPGVTLLDMDDLSEFAAAGRRERALEIAAVDAIVTEEVARFTDVKSAREVAPLVTSLRTEAEAIRRAEIDRALGSLSDLSDAQIAAVEQLTHRLVAKLLHQPTITVKESAGTPKGDRLADSLRDLFGL
;
A
#
# COMPACT_ATOMS: atom_id res chain seq x y z
N SER A 1 -13.01 18.64 6.76
CA SER A 1 -11.69 19.20 6.43
C SER A 1 -11.26 18.71 5.05
N THR A 2 -10.75 19.61 4.20
CA THR A 2 -10.20 19.30 2.86
C THR A 2 -9.02 18.33 2.94
N LEU A 3 -8.21 18.42 4.00
CA LEU A 3 -7.09 17.49 4.23
C LEU A 3 -7.57 16.05 4.44
N ASN A 4 -8.63 15.84 5.23
CA ASN A 4 -9.16 14.49 5.43
C ASN A 4 -9.64 13.86 4.11
N LEU A 5 -10.27 14.66 3.24
CA LEU A 5 -10.67 14.19 1.92
C LEU A 5 -9.44 13.81 1.07
N LEU A 6 -8.41 14.67 1.03
CA LEU A 6 -7.17 14.42 0.31
C LEU A 6 -6.51 13.10 0.77
N PHE A 7 -6.36 12.90 2.08
CA PHE A 7 -5.75 11.67 2.61
C PHE A 7 -6.54 10.41 2.24
N ARG A 8 -7.88 10.47 2.21
CA ARG A 8 -8.70 9.33 1.77
C ARG A 8 -8.44 8.98 0.31
N HIS A 9 -8.42 9.97 -0.59
CA HIS A 9 -8.09 9.76 -2.00
C HIS A 9 -6.66 9.26 -2.19
N ALA A 10 -5.68 9.79 -1.44
CA ALA A 10 -4.29 9.32 -1.51
C ALA A 10 -4.16 7.84 -1.09
N VAL A 11 -4.86 7.41 -0.04
CA VAL A 11 -4.87 6.00 0.40
C VAL A 11 -5.56 5.11 -0.64
N GLU A 12 -6.66 5.56 -1.25
CA GLU A 12 -7.34 4.82 -2.32
C GLU A 12 -6.46 4.69 -3.56
N CYS A 13 -5.82 5.77 -4.00
CA CYS A 13 -4.83 5.79 -5.08
C CYS A 13 -3.70 4.78 -4.80
N GLY A 14 -3.15 4.79 -3.59
CA GLY A 14 -2.10 3.86 -3.20
C GLY A 14 -2.55 2.39 -3.21
N LYS A 15 -3.80 2.12 -2.81
CA LYS A 15 -4.37 0.76 -2.91
C LYS A 15 -4.52 0.33 -4.36
N ARG A 16 -5.13 1.17 -5.20
CA ARG A 16 -5.30 0.92 -6.63
C ARG A 16 -3.98 0.66 -7.33
N ALA A 17 -2.98 1.52 -7.11
CA ALA A 17 -1.63 1.31 -7.64
C ALA A 17 -1.06 -0.06 -7.25
N ARG A 18 -1.25 -0.51 -6.00
CA ARG A 18 -0.75 -1.82 -5.53
C ARG A 18 -1.53 -3.02 -6.07
N THR A 19 -2.83 -2.88 -6.32
CA THR A 19 -3.70 -3.99 -6.74
C THR A 19 -3.85 -4.11 -8.25
N GLU A 20 -3.78 -2.99 -8.97
CA GLU A 20 -3.97 -2.92 -10.42
C GLU A 20 -2.65 -2.98 -11.19
N THR A 21 -1.50 -2.78 -10.52
CA THR A 21 -0.18 -2.75 -11.16
C THR A 21 0.82 -3.68 -10.46
N GLY A 22 1.92 -3.96 -11.13
CA GLY A 22 3.06 -4.68 -10.56
C GLY A 22 3.95 -3.86 -9.62
N ILE A 23 3.67 -2.56 -9.39
CA ILE A 23 4.59 -1.64 -8.68
C ILE A 23 5.00 -2.11 -7.28
N ALA A 24 4.15 -2.91 -6.65
CA ALA A 24 4.35 -3.44 -5.30
C ALA A 24 4.76 -4.91 -5.26
N ARG A 25 4.99 -5.55 -6.42
CA ARG A 25 5.60 -6.89 -6.44
C ARG A 25 7.04 -6.74 -5.94
N ASN A 26 7.22 -7.17 -4.69
CA ASN A 26 8.44 -7.45 -3.94
C ASN A 26 9.75 -6.91 -4.53
N ILE A 27 10.32 -5.92 -3.83
CA ILE A 27 11.63 -5.97 -3.15
C ILE A 27 11.90 -4.52 -2.70
N ALA A 28 11.62 -4.23 -1.43
CA ALA A 28 11.96 -2.96 -0.80
C ALA A 28 13.33 -3.01 -0.10
N SER A 29 13.80 -4.21 0.28
CA SER A 29 15.07 -4.41 0.99
C SER A 29 15.86 -5.63 0.51
N VAL A 30 17.16 -5.63 0.79
CA VAL A 30 18.12 -6.73 0.53
C VAL A 30 17.66 -8.04 1.18
N SER A 31 17.14 -7.99 2.41
CA SER A 31 16.62 -9.18 3.10
C SER A 31 15.38 -9.78 2.43
N GLN A 32 14.48 -8.95 1.91
CA GLN A 32 13.31 -9.44 1.16
C GLN A 32 13.73 -10.04 -0.19
N ALA A 33 14.76 -9.47 -0.83
CA ALA A 33 15.32 -10.03 -2.05
C ALA A 33 15.91 -11.42 -1.82
N ALA A 34 16.59 -11.65 -0.70
CA ALA A 34 17.18 -12.95 -0.38
C ALA A 34 16.09 -14.04 -0.22
N VAL A 35 15.02 -13.72 0.52
CA VAL A 35 13.88 -14.63 0.69
C VAL A 35 13.15 -14.87 -0.64
N ALA A 36 12.90 -13.81 -1.41
CA ALA A 36 12.21 -13.93 -2.70
C ALA A 36 13.02 -14.74 -3.73
N MET A 37 14.35 -14.60 -3.75
CA MET A 37 15.21 -15.42 -4.61
C MET A 37 15.17 -16.90 -4.22
N ALA A 38 15.18 -17.21 -2.92
CA ALA A 38 14.99 -18.58 -2.45
C ALA A 38 13.61 -19.14 -2.85
N THR A 39 12.55 -18.33 -2.72
CA THR A 39 11.20 -18.68 -3.18
C THR A 39 11.15 -18.94 -4.68
N GLU A 40 11.80 -18.11 -5.50
CA GLU A 40 11.83 -18.30 -6.96
C GLU A 40 12.50 -19.63 -7.33
N ARG A 41 13.61 -19.98 -6.66
CA ARG A 41 14.31 -21.24 -6.91
C ARG A 41 13.51 -22.48 -6.49
N LEU A 42 12.75 -22.40 -5.39
CA LEU A 42 11.91 -23.51 -4.90
C LEU A 42 10.48 -23.52 -5.49
N GLY A 43 10.05 -22.42 -6.12
CA GLY A 43 8.69 -22.19 -6.59
C GLY A 43 7.71 -21.72 -5.50
N THR A 44 7.80 -22.27 -4.28
CA THR A 44 7.04 -21.82 -3.09
C THR A 44 7.84 -22.08 -1.81
N LEU A 45 7.54 -21.33 -0.75
CA LEU A 45 8.01 -21.62 0.61
C LEU A 45 6.96 -22.33 1.47
N ASP A 46 5.77 -22.61 0.93
CA ASP A 46 4.75 -23.38 1.64
C ASP A 46 5.28 -24.77 2.02
N ASN A 47 5.11 -25.15 3.28
CA ASN A 47 5.63 -26.41 3.83
C ASN A 47 7.16 -26.57 3.81
N THR A 48 7.92 -25.48 3.63
CA THR A 48 9.39 -25.53 3.66
C THR A 48 9.95 -25.28 5.05
N LYS A 49 11.10 -25.92 5.34
CA LYS A 49 11.92 -25.65 6.53
C LYS A 49 13.03 -24.69 6.16
N VAL A 50 13.05 -23.54 6.80
CA VAL A 50 14.01 -22.46 6.51
C VAL A 50 14.90 -22.21 7.71
N MET A 51 16.21 -22.12 7.48
CA MET A 51 17.18 -21.76 8.50
C MET A 51 17.80 -20.41 8.21
N VAL A 52 17.87 -19.55 9.23
CA VAL A 52 18.56 -18.26 9.18
C VAL A 52 19.77 -18.30 10.12
N VAL A 53 20.96 -18.04 9.58
CA VAL A 53 22.21 -17.93 10.34
C VAL A 53 22.61 -16.46 10.43
N GLY A 54 22.63 -15.96 11.65
CA GLY A 54 22.90 -14.56 11.97
C GLY A 54 21.82 -13.95 12.85
N ALA A 55 22.13 -12.77 13.40
CA ALA A 55 21.20 -12.04 14.26
C ALA A 55 21.28 -10.51 14.07
N GLY A 56 21.78 -10.06 12.92
CA GLY A 56 21.83 -8.65 12.55
C GLY A 56 20.51 -8.13 11.99
N GLU A 57 20.55 -6.90 11.47
CA GLU A 57 19.40 -6.29 10.79
C GLU A 57 18.98 -7.08 9.55
N MET A 58 19.93 -7.62 8.78
CA MET A 58 19.62 -8.42 7.60
C MET A 58 18.87 -9.71 7.96
N ALA A 59 19.36 -10.47 8.94
CA ALA A 59 18.68 -11.66 9.45
C ALA A 59 17.28 -11.33 9.99
N THR A 60 17.14 -10.19 10.69
CA THR A 60 15.84 -9.72 11.19
C THR A 60 14.87 -9.47 10.03
N GLY A 61 15.29 -8.76 8.99
CA GLY A 61 14.46 -8.50 7.81
C GLY A 61 14.10 -9.78 7.04
N MET A 62 14.98 -10.79 7.03
CA MET A 62 14.68 -12.08 6.40
C MET A 62 13.58 -12.81 7.18
N LEU A 63 13.68 -12.85 8.50
CA LEU A 63 12.67 -13.47 9.37
C LEU A 63 11.30 -12.78 9.23
N GLU A 64 11.28 -11.45 9.17
CA GLU A 64 10.04 -10.69 8.92
C GLU A 64 9.44 -11.01 7.55
N SER A 65 10.29 -11.16 6.52
CA SER A 65 9.84 -11.54 5.18
C SER A 65 9.34 -12.98 5.11
N LEU A 66 9.95 -13.90 5.86
CA LEU A 66 9.54 -15.32 5.93
C LEU A 66 8.18 -15.49 6.62
N ALA A 67 7.89 -14.70 7.65
CA ALA A 67 6.61 -14.72 8.34
C ALA A 67 5.42 -14.42 7.40
N GLY A 68 5.65 -13.63 6.34
CA GLY A 68 4.66 -13.36 5.31
C GLY A 68 4.63 -14.37 4.14
N ALA A 69 5.58 -15.29 4.06
CA ALA A 69 5.82 -16.15 2.90
C ALA A 69 5.40 -17.63 3.07
N GLY A 70 4.89 -18.02 4.25
CA GLY A 70 4.27 -19.36 4.44
C GLY A 70 5.21 -20.50 4.84
N ALA A 71 6.45 -20.21 5.24
CA ALA A 71 7.40 -21.23 5.73
C ALA A 71 6.82 -22.02 6.92
N ALA A 72 6.95 -23.35 6.91
CA ALA A 72 6.36 -24.23 7.93
C ALA A 72 7.18 -24.31 9.21
N GLU A 73 8.51 -24.28 9.10
CA GLU A 73 9.40 -24.22 10.26
C GLU A 73 10.51 -23.22 9.98
N VAL A 74 10.78 -22.35 10.95
CA VAL A 74 11.89 -21.39 10.88
C VAL A 74 12.89 -21.70 11.99
N LEU A 75 14.12 -21.98 11.60
CA LEU A 75 15.26 -22.23 12.48
C LEU A 75 16.16 -21.00 12.52
N VAL A 76 16.62 -20.60 13.69
CA VAL A 76 17.55 -19.47 13.84
C VAL A 76 18.81 -19.93 14.56
N ALA A 77 19.95 -19.75 13.92
CA ALA A 77 21.26 -20.03 14.49
C ALA A 77 22.07 -18.74 14.64
N ASN A 78 22.74 -18.56 15.77
CA ASN A 78 23.66 -17.45 15.97
C ASN A 78 24.71 -17.80 17.01
N ARG A 79 25.87 -17.12 16.95
CA ARG A 79 26.95 -17.28 17.94
C ARG A 79 26.46 -17.00 19.37
N THR A 80 25.62 -15.99 19.54
CA THR A 80 24.99 -15.69 20.82
C THR A 80 23.61 -16.35 20.87
N ARG A 81 23.49 -17.45 21.62
CA ARG A 81 22.26 -18.26 21.73
C ARG A 81 21.04 -17.44 22.15
N GLN A 82 21.21 -16.50 23.08
CA GLN A 82 20.12 -15.63 23.53
C GLN A 82 19.51 -14.81 22.36
N ARG A 83 20.36 -14.27 21.48
CA ARG A 83 19.91 -13.51 20.32
C ARG A 83 19.16 -14.38 19.30
N ALA A 84 19.61 -15.61 19.08
CA ALA A 84 18.88 -16.56 18.24
C ALA A 84 17.49 -16.87 18.83
N ALA A 85 17.40 -17.09 20.14
CA ALA A 85 16.13 -17.35 20.83
C ALA A 85 15.16 -16.16 20.75
N GLU A 86 15.65 -14.94 20.96
CA GLU A 86 14.85 -13.71 20.84
C GLU A 86 14.28 -13.55 19.43
N LEU A 87 15.11 -13.77 18.39
CA LEU A 87 14.69 -13.64 17.00
C LEU A 87 13.73 -14.75 16.56
N ALA A 88 14.02 -16.00 16.93
CA ALA A 88 13.15 -17.14 16.63
C ALA A 88 11.75 -16.95 17.25
N ALA A 89 11.68 -16.48 18.50
CA ALA A 89 10.41 -16.25 19.19
C ALA A 89 9.49 -15.26 18.47
N ARG A 90 10.05 -14.25 17.78
CA ARG A 90 9.27 -13.24 17.04
C ARG A 90 8.49 -13.81 15.86
N VAL A 91 8.93 -14.94 15.32
CA VAL A 91 8.31 -15.60 14.15
C VAL A 91 7.75 -16.98 14.49
N GLY A 92 7.69 -17.34 15.78
CA GLY A 92 7.25 -18.68 16.21
C GLY A 92 8.21 -19.80 15.81
N GLY A 93 9.46 -19.47 15.50
CA GLY A 93 10.50 -20.41 15.11
C GLY A 93 11.25 -21.04 16.29
N ARG A 94 12.27 -21.85 15.98
CA ARG A 94 13.12 -22.54 16.95
C ARG A 94 14.57 -22.07 16.84
N ALA A 95 15.18 -21.73 17.97
CA ALA A 95 16.61 -21.43 18.02
C ALA A 95 17.44 -22.72 18.10
N ILE A 96 18.53 -22.78 17.34
CA ILE A 96 19.49 -23.88 17.35
C ILE A 96 20.90 -23.37 17.69
N SER A 97 21.75 -24.28 18.16
CA SER A 97 23.16 -23.95 18.43
C SER A 97 23.97 -24.06 17.12
N LEU A 98 24.96 -23.18 16.92
CA LEU A 98 25.84 -23.30 15.75
C LEU A 98 26.55 -24.66 15.60
N PRO A 99 26.96 -25.36 16.68
CA PRO A 99 27.51 -26.72 16.53
C PRO A 99 26.51 -27.74 15.98
N ASP A 100 25.20 -27.52 16.14
CA ASP A 100 24.15 -28.40 15.63
C ASP A 100 23.83 -28.12 14.14
N LEU A 101 24.43 -27.07 13.55
CA LEU A 101 24.13 -26.58 12.21
C LEU A 101 24.19 -27.69 11.16
N GLY A 102 25.30 -28.44 11.10
CA GLY A 102 25.47 -29.51 10.12
C GLY A 102 24.41 -30.60 10.19
N ARG A 103 23.93 -30.94 11.39
CA ARG A 103 22.86 -31.94 11.58
C ARG A 103 21.51 -31.42 11.11
N GLU A 104 21.19 -30.19 11.45
CA GLU A 104 19.90 -29.59 11.07
C GLU A 104 19.85 -29.28 9.55
N LEU A 105 21.01 -29.06 8.91
CA LEU A 105 21.13 -28.90 7.45
C LEU A 105 20.75 -30.17 6.65
N THR A 106 20.59 -31.33 7.29
CA THR A 106 20.06 -32.52 6.62
C THR A 106 18.57 -32.39 6.30
N ASP A 107 17.82 -31.59 7.07
CA ASP A 107 16.36 -31.52 6.98
C ASP A 107 15.84 -30.15 6.52
N VAL A 108 16.73 -29.17 6.28
CA VAL A 108 16.36 -27.80 5.89
C VAL A 108 16.33 -27.65 4.38
N ASP A 109 15.32 -26.98 3.82
CA ASP A 109 15.21 -26.74 2.38
C ASP A 109 15.93 -25.46 1.94
N VAL A 110 15.96 -24.46 2.83
CA VAL A 110 16.58 -23.14 2.58
C VAL A 110 17.47 -22.73 3.72
N LEU A 111 18.73 -22.40 3.43
CA LEU A 111 19.67 -21.75 4.33
C LEU A 111 19.87 -20.29 3.91
N LEU A 112 19.62 -19.35 4.81
CA LEU A 112 19.89 -17.92 4.62
C LEU A 112 20.99 -17.49 5.59
N THR A 113 22.11 -16.94 5.09
CA THR A 113 23.24 -16.52 5.93
C THR A 113 23.51 -15.03 5.80
N SER A 114 23.69 -14.37 6.95
CA SER A 114 24.03 -12.93 7.03
C SER A 114 24.77 -12.60 8.31
N THR A 115 25.88 -13.30 8.56
CA THR A 115 26.70 -13.02 9.73
C THR A 115 27.77 -11.96 9.46
N GLY A 116 28.42 -11.51 10.54
CA GLY A 116 29.65 -10.71 10.48
C GLY A 116 30.90 -11.54 10.77
N ALA A 117 30.86 -12.85 10.48
CA ALA A 117 32.02 -13.72 10.67
C ALA A 117 33.14 -13.34 9.69
N THR A 118 34.38 -13.55 10.12
CA THR A 118 35.57 -13.34 9.28
C THR A 118 36.06 -14.64 8.65
N SER A 119 35.34 -15.74 8.86
CA SER A 119 35.69 -17.08 8.43
C SER A 119 34.42 -17.81 7.98
N ILE A 120 34.60 -18.77 7.07
CA ILE A 120 33.55 -19.69 6.66
C ILE A 120 32.91 -20.37 7.88
N ILE A 121 31.58 -20.40 7.91
CA ILE A 121 30.74 -21.10 8.89
C ILE A 121 30.28 -22.45 8.33
N VAL A 122 29.95 -22.49 7.02
CA VAL A 122 29.54 -23.71 6.31
C VAL A 122 30.61 -24.05 5.28
N ASP A 123 31.47 -25.01 5.64
CA ASP A 123 32.49 -25.53 4.73
C ASP A 123 31.96 -26.68 3.87
N HIS A 124 32.70 -27.00 2.80
CA HIS A 124 32.33 -28.08 1.88
C HIS A 124 32.24 -29.44 2.58
N VAL A 125 33.18 -29.77 3.47
CA VAL A 125 33.26 -31.09 4.11
C VAL A 125 32.07 -31.33 5.04
N GLY A 126 31.74 -30.34 5.86
CA GLY A 126 30.60 -30.38 6.77
C GLY A 126 29.27 -30.43 6.03
N LEU A 127 29.14 -29.67 4.94
CA LEU A 127 27.91 -29.70 4.14
C LEU A 127 27.78 -31.01 3.34
N ALA A 128 28.86 -31.58 2.81
CA ALA A 128 28.83 -32.85 2.09
C ALA A 128 28.23 -33.97 2.94
N ALA A 129 28.61 -34.05 4.22
CA ALA A 129 28.05 -35.01 5.16
C ALA A 129 26.54 -34.81 5.39
N ALA A 130 26.07 -33.56 5.44
CA ALA A 130 24.64 -33.27 5.52
C ALA A 130 23.92 -33.70 4.24
N VAL A 131 24.48 -33.37 3.06
CA VAL A 131 23.92 -33.70 1.73
C VAL A 131 23.73 -35.20 1.53
N GLU A 132 24.68 -36.03 1.96
CA GLU A 132 24.53 -37.49 1.94
C GLU A 132 23.28 -37.97 2.70
N GLY A 133 22.96 -37.31 3.82
CA GLY A 133 21.77 -37.60 4.63
C GLY A 133 20.45 -37.11 4.04
N ARG A 134 20.47 -36.22 3.04
CA ARG A 134 19.27 -35.58 2.47
C ARG A 134 18.47 -36.47 1.52
N GLY A 135 18.98 -37.65 1.15
CA GLY A 135 18.28 -38.54 0.21
C GLY A 135 17.96 -37.92 -1.16
N GLY A 136 18.73 -36.91 -1.58
CA GLY A 136 18.54 -36.19 -2.85
C GLY A 136 17.60 -34.99 -2.80
N HIS A 137 17.07 -34.62 -1.62
CA HIS A 137 16.27 -33.39 -1.48
C HIS A 137 17.14 -32.13 -1.69
N PRO A 138 16.70 -31.17 -2.53
CA PRO A 138 17.49 -30.00 -2.88
C PRO A 138 17.69 -29.07 -1.67
N LEU A 139 18.82 -28.38 -1.61
CA LEU A 139 19.12 -27.34 -0.62
C LEU A 139 19.44 -26.03 -1.35
N VAL A 140 18.68 -24.98 -1.06
CA VAL A 140 18.98 -23.63 -1.55
C VAL A 140 19.67 -22.85 -0.45
N ILE A 141 20.83 -22.29 -0.75
CA ILE A 141 21.63 -21.48 0.15
C ILE A 141 21.69 -20.06 -0.43
N VAL A 142 21.33 -19.06 0.37
CA VAL A 142 21.49 -17.65 0.01
C VAL A 142 22.45 -17.02 1.00
N ASP A 143 23.69 -16.77 0.55
CA ASP A 143 24.75 -16.16 1.36
C ASP A 143 24.91 -14.68 1.03
N VAL A 144 24.39 -13.83 1.91
CA VAL A 144 24.49 -12.38 1.79
C VAL A 144 25.52 -11.79 2.76
N ALA A 145 26.42 -12.60 3.32
CA ALA A 145 27.48 -12.15 4.20
C ALA A 145 28.69 -11.61 3.43
N VAL A 146 29.36 -10.60 4.00
CA VAL A 146 30.61 -10.04 3.48
C VAL A 146 31.58 -9.82 4.65
N PRO A 147 32.66 -10.63 4.79
CA PRO A 147 33.03 -11.80 3.99
C PRO A 147 32.01 -12.94 3.99
N ARG A 148 32.08 -13.85 3.03
CA ARG A 148 31.13 -14.97 2.87
C ARG A 148 31.12 -15.90 4.08
N ASP A 149 29.93 -16.37 4.43
CA ASP A 149 29.71 -17.37 5.48
C ASP A 149 29.83 -18.80 4.92
N VAL A 150 29.66 -18.97 3.61
CA VAL A 150 29.60 -20.28 2.96
C VAL A 150 30.74 -20.43 1.96
N ASP A 151 31.42 -21.58 2.00
CA ASP A 151 32.48 -21.91 1.05
C ASP A 151 31.87 -22.04 -0.36
N PRO A 152 32.33 -21.29 -1.38
CA PRO A 152 31.77 -21.35 -2.73
C PRO A 152 31.78 -22.75 -3.37
N SER A 153 32.73 -23.62 -2.97
CA SER A 153 32.85 -24.98 -3.49
C SER A 153 31.67 -25.88 -3.13
N VAL A 154 30.83 -25.50 -2.15
CA VAL A 154 29.59 -26.24 -1.84
C VAL A 154 28.66 -26.38 -3.04
N SER A 155 28.78 -25.48 -4.02
CA SER A 155 28.00 -25.51 -5.26
C SER A 155 28.28 -26.74 -6.11
N ASP A 156 29.41 -27.42 -5.90
CA ASP A 156 29.77 -28.65 -6.59
C ASP A 156 29.04 -29.88 -6.02
N LEU A 157 28.38 -29.74 -4.85
CA LEU A 157 27.64 -30.82 -4.21
C LEU A 157 26.30 -31.07 -4.92
N PRO A 158 25.92 -32.35 -5.15
CA PRO A 158 24.66 -32.68 -5.80
C PRO A 158 23.45 -32.13 -5.03
N GLY A 159 22.56 -31.44 -5.73
CA GLY A 159 21.33 -30.90 -5.15
C GLY A 159 21.51 -29.63 -4.31
N VAL A 160 22.72 -29.05 -4.25
CA VAL A 160 22.96 -27.76 -3.60
C VAL A 160 22.92 -26.63 -4.62
N THR A 161 22.22 -25.55 -4.30
CA THR A 161 22.25 -24.29 -5.06
C THR A 161 22.74 -23.19 -4.13
N LEU A 162 23.91 -22.63 -4.38
CA LEU A 162 24.41 -21.45 -3.67
C LEU A 162 24.11 -20.20 -4.50
N LEU A 163 23.51 -19.21 -3.84
CA LEU A 163 23.24 -17.89 -4.36
C LEU A 163 23.94 -16.88 -3.46
N ASP A 164 24.51 -15.83 -4.04
CA ASP A 164 25.33 -14.88 -3.31
C ASP A 164 24.90 -13.42 -3.47
N MET A 165 25.73 -12.50 -2.96
CA MET A 165 25.51 -11.06 -3.05
C MET A 165 25.44 -10.52 -4.49
N ASP A 166 26.12 -11.15 -5.45
CA ASP A 166 26.07 -10.74 -6.85
C ASP A 166 24.75 -11.20 -7.49
N ASP A 167 24.33 -12.44 -7.25
CA ASP A 167 23.00 -12.94 -7.66
C ASP A 167 21.88 -12.07 -7.09
N LEU A 168 22.02 -11.66 -5.83
CA LEU A 168 21.08 -10.76 -5.16
C LEU A 168 21.00 -9.39 -5.82
N SER A 169 22.16 -8.87 -6.21
CA SER A 169 22.26 -7.58 -6.89
C SER A 169 21.58 -7.63 -8.27
N GLU A 170 21.77 -8.72 -9.01
CA GLU A 170 21.12 -8.96 -10.30
C GLU A 170 19.61 -9.12 -10.15
N PHE A 171 19.15 -9.94 -9.21
CA PHE A 171 17.74 -10.15 -8.91
C PHE A 171 17.05 -8.84 -8.50
N ALA A 172 17.67 -8.06 -7.61
CA ALA A 172 17.16 -6.75 -7.22
C ALA A 172 17.14 -5.75 -8.39
N ALA A 173 18.10 -5.82 -9.32
CA ALA A 173 18.12 -5.00 -10.52
C ALA A 173 17.03 -5.38 -11.52
N ALA A 174 16.74 -6.68 -11.69
CA ALA A 174 15.60 -7.17 -12.47
C ALA A 174 14.28 -6.64 -11.91
N GLY A 175 14.03 -6.79 -10.60
CA GLY A 175 12.82 -6.28 -9.96
C GLY A 175 12.68 -4.75 -10.02
N ARG A 176 13.78 -3.98 -10.05
CA ARG A 176 13.72 -2.54 -10.30
C ARG A 176 13.31 -2.21 -11.73
N ARG A 177 13.80 -2.96 -12.73
CA ARG A 177 13.44 -2.77 -14.14
C ARG A 177 11.96 -3.08 -14.37
N GLU A 178 11.46 -4.17 -13.81
CA GLU A 178 10.03 -4.51 -13.91
C GLU A 178 9.15 -3.42 -13.29
N ARG A 179 9.49 -2.93 -12.09
CA ARG A 179 8.77 -1.81 -11.47
C ARG A 179 8.80 -0.54 -12.32
N ALA A 180 9.90 -0.28 -13.05
CA ALA A 180 9.99 0.88 -13.92
C ALA A 180 8.98 0.83 -15.08
N LEU A 181 8.63 -0.38 -15.56
CA LEU A 181 7.61 -0.57 -16.60
C LEU A 181 6.21 -0.20 -16.09
N GLU A 182 5.96 -0.36 -14.79
CA GLU A 182 4.66 -0.08 -14.16
C GLU A 182 4.44 1.41 -13.87
N ILE A 183 5.48 2.25 -13.94
CA ILE A 183 5.40 3.69 -13.61
C ILE A 183 4.31 4.38 -14.42
N ALA A 184 4.25 4.14 -15.73
CA ALA A 184 3.27 4.78 -16.60
C ALA A 184 1.82 4.41 -16.22
N ALA A 185 1.60 3.16 -15.78
CA ALA A 185 0.28 2.72 -15.31
C ALA A 185 -0.08 3.36 -13.96
N VAL A 186 0.89 3.47 -13.05
CA VAL A 186 0.70 4.16 -11.76
C VAL A 186 0.41 5.65 -11.96
N ASP A 187 1.12 6.32 -12.87
CA ASP A 187 0.88 7.74 -13.20
C ASP A 187 -0.53 7.97 -13.76
N ALA A 188 -1.05 7.03 -14.54
CA ALA A 188 -2.44 7.08 -15.01
C ALA A 188 -3.44 6.99 -13.85
N ILE A 189 -3.23 6.09 -12.90
CA ILE A 189 -4.06 5.96 -11.68
C ILE A 189 -4.00 7.25 -10.84
N VAL A 190 -2.80 7.80 -10.64
CA VAL A 190 -2.62 9.06 -9.90
C VAL A 190 -3.36 10.20 -10.60
N THR A 191 -3.24 10.32 -11.92
CA THR A 191 -3.92 11.35 -12.72
C THR A 191 -5.43 11.26 -12.57
N GLU A 192 -6.00 10.06 -12.66
CA GLU A 192 -7.42 9.83 -12.47
C GLU A 192 -7.87 10.22 -11.05
N GLU A 193 -7.14 9.80 -10.01
CA GLU A 193 -7.50 10.13 -8.62
C GLU A 193 -7.39 11.60 -8.30
N VAL A 194 -6.40 12.31 -8.87
CA VAL A 194 -6.28 13.76 -8.76
C VAL A 194 -7.49 14.45 -9.41
N ALA A 195 -7.95 13.97 -10.56
CA ALA A 195 -9.16 14.51 -11.20
C ALA A 195 -10.40 14.30 -10.31
N ARG A 196 -10.63 13.07 -9.81
CA ARG A 196 -11.75 12.78 -8.91
C ARG A 196 -11.72 13.64 -7.62
N PHE A 197 -10.54 13.78 -7.01
CA PHE A 197 -10.37 14.63 -5.83
C PHE A 197 -10.73 16.09 -6.13
N THR A 198 -10.25 16.60 -7.27
CA THR A 198 -10.50 17.99 -7.69
C THR A 198 -11.99 18.25 -7.88
N ASP A 199 -12.70 17.35 -8.56
CA ASP A 199 -14.15 17.46 -8.75
C ASP A 199 -14.91 17.53 -7.41
N VAL A 200 -14.59 16.64 -6.47
CA VAL A 200 -15.23 16.62 -5.14
C VAL A 200 -14.88 17.85 -4.32
N LYS A 201 -13.62 18.32 -4.39
CA LYS A 201 -13.15 19.53 -3.69
C LYS A 201 -13.92 20.74 -4.20
N SER A 202 -14.00 20.92 -5.51
CA SER A 202 -14.62 22.08 -6.12
C SER A 202 -16.13 22.11 -5.89
N ALA A 203 -16.81 20.97 -5.96
CA ALA A 203 -18.23 20.88 -5.59
C ALA A 203 -18.49 21.31 -4.13
N ARG A 204 -17.57 21.00 -3.21
CA ARG A 204 -17.64 21.43 -1.80
C ARG A 204 -17.39 22.92 -1.62
N GLU A 205 -16.51 23.52 -2.40
CA GLU A 205 -16.20 24.96 -2.33
C GLU A 205 -17.37 25.83 -2.77
N VAL A 206 -18.16 25.36 -3.74
CA VAL A 206 -19.34 26.09 -4.26
C VAL A 206 -20.60 25.88 -3.40
N ALA A 207 -20.67 24.81 -2.61
CA ALA A 207 -21.86 24.48 -1.82
C ALA A 207 -22.35 25.59 -0.87
N PRO A 208 -21.49 26.34 -0.15
CA PRO A 208 -21.91 27.47 0.66
C PRO A 208 -22.60 28.57 -0.15
N LEU A 209 -22.06 28.93 -1.32
CA LEU A 209 -22.63 29.97 -2.19
C LEU A 209 -24.04 29.59 -2.67
N VAL A 210 -24.24 28.35 -3.09
CA VAL A 210 -25.57 27.82 -3.47
C VAL A 210 -26.54 27.89 -2.28
N THR A 211 -26.05 27.64 -1.07
CA THR A 211 -26.85 27.70 0.15
C THR A 211 -27.25 29.14 0.45
N SER A 212 -26.32 30.10 0.37
CA SER A 212 -26.60 31.54 0.52
C SER A 212 -27.63 32.02 -0.52
N LEU A 213 -27.46 31.69 -1.81
CA LEU A 213 -28.40 32.07 -2.87
C LEU A 213 -29.83 31.58 -2.58
N ARG A 214 -29.98 30.33 -2.15
CA ARG A 214 -31.29 29.77 -1.81
C ARG A 214 -31.90 30.41 -0.57
N THR A 215 -31.06 30.78 0.39
CA THR A 215 -31.48 31.44 1.63
C THR A 215 -32.00 32.83 1.34
N GLU A 216 -31.29 33.60 0.51
CA GLU A 216 -31.68 34.95 0.09
C GLU A 216 -32.99 34.94 -0.71
N ALA A 217 -33.11 34.02 -1.68
CA ALA A 217 -34.34 33.88 -2.45
C ALA A 217 -35.56 33.48 -1.59
N GLU A 218 -35.35 32.65 -0.56
CA GLU A 218 -36.41 32.30 0.39
C GLU A 218 -36.78 33.49 1.30
N ALA A 219 -35.80 34.30 1.71
CA ALA A 219 -36.06 35.52 2.46
C ALA A 219 -36.91 36.52 1.64
N ILE A 220 -36.55 36.74 0.37
CA ILE A 220 -37.33 37.57 -0.55
C ILE A 220 -38.75 37.01 -0.72
N ARG A 221 -38.88 35.69 -0.96
CA ARG A 221 -40.19 35.05 -1.12
C ARG A 221 -41.10 35.29 0.08
N ARG A 222 -40.58 35.09 1.29
CA ARG A 222 -41.34 35.28 2.54
C ARG A 222 -41.74 36.75 2.72
N ALA A 223 -40.82 37.68 2.51
CA ALA A 223 -41.11 39.10 2.63
C ALA A 223 -42.23 39.56 1.69
N GLU A 224 -42.29 39.03 0.45
CA GLU A 224 -43.37 39.33 -0.49
C GLU A 224 -44.71 38.69 -0.08
N ILE A 225 -44.69 37.47 0.47
CA ILE A 225 -45.90 36.84 1.01
C ILE A 225 -46.46 37.65 2.19
N ASP A 226 -45.62 38.01 3.15
CA ASP A 226 -46.03 38.79 4.32
C ASP A 226 -46.64 40.13 3.91
N ARG A 227 -46.04 40.80 2.91
CA ARG A 227 -46.57 42.05 2.35
C ARG A 227 -47.92 41.85 1.68
N ALA A 228 -48.08 40.78 0.89
CA ALA A 228 -49.33 40.45 0.21
C ALA A 228 -50.45 40.10 1.20
N LEU A 229 -50.16 39.31 2.23
CA LEU A 229 -51.10 38.94 3.28
C LEU A 229 -51.55 40.16 4.11
N GLY A 230 -50.66 41.11 4.35
CA GLY A 230 -51.03 42.38 5.00
C GLY A 230 -52.03 43.23 4.20
N SER A 231 -52.11 43.04 2.89
CA SER A 231 -53.03 43.77 2.00
C SER A 231 -54.29 42.98 1.59
N LEU A 232 -54.27 41.65 1.76
CA LEU A 232 -55.34 40.72 1.37
C LEU A 232 -55.87 39.99 2.61
N SER A 233 -56.50 40.74 3.51
CA SER A 233 -56.96 40.26 4.84
C SER A 233 -58.04 39.17 4.80
N ASP A 234 -58.72 39.00 3.66
CA ASP A 234 -59.90 38.13 3.54
C ASP A 234 -59.58 36.74 2.96
N LEU A 235 -58.30 36.38 2.86
CA LEU A 235 -57.89 35.06 2.38
C LEU A 235 -58.11 33.99 3.45
N SER A 236 -58.70 32.87 3.03
CA SER A 236 -58.76 31.66 3.86
C SER A 236 -57.40 30.97 3.96
N ASP A 237 -57.18 30.20 5.03
CA ASP A 237 -55.95 29.41 5.24
C ASP A 237 -55.59 28.52 4.03
N ALA A 238 -56.59 27.95 3.37
CA ALA A 238 -56.40 27.13 2.17
C ALA A 238 -55.86 27.94 0.98
N GLN A 239 -56.31 29.19 0.82
CA GLN A 239 -55.81 30.10 -0.22
C GLN A 239 -54.40 30.59 0.10
N ILE A 240 -54.11 30.88 1.38
CA ILE A 240 -52.76 31.25 1.84
C ILE A 240 -51.77 30.12 1.51
N ALA A 241 -52.10 28.88 1.90
CA ALA A 241 -51.27 27.71 1.60
C ALA A 241 -51.06 27.50 0.08
N ALA A 242 -52.09 27.75 -0.74
CA ALA A 242 -51.96 27.66 -2.19
C ALA A 242 -50.99 28.71 -2.77
N VAL A 243 -51.00 29.94 -2.24
CA VAL A 243 -50.05 31.01 -2.62
C VAL A 243 -48.64 30.67 -2.17
N GLU A 244 -48.46 30.15 -0.95
CA GLU A 244 -47.14 29.67 -0.50
C GLU A 244 -46.57 28.58 -1.41
N GLN A 245 -47.40 27.59 -1.78
CA GLN A 245 -46.97 26.50 -2.63
C GLN A 245 -46.68 26.97 -4.06
N LEU A 246 -47.45 27.92 -4.59
CA LEU A 246 -47.21 28.53 -5.90
C LEU A 246 -45.86 29.25 -5.93
N THR A 247 -45.63 30.16 -4.98
CA THR A 247 -44.40 30.97 -4.91
C THR A 247 -43.18 30.10 -4.65
N HIS A 248 -43.28 29.09 -3.78
CA HIS A 248 -42.20 28.15 -3.54
C HIS A 248 -41.81 27.39 -4.82
N ARG A 249 -42.80 26.89 -5.59
CA ARG A 249 -42.53 26.24 -6.88
C ARG A 249 -41.89 27.18 -7.90
N LEU A 250 -42.29 28.44 -7.92
CA LEU A 250 -41.74 29.46 -8.81
C LEU A 250 -40.25 29.71 -8.49
N VAL A 251 -39.92 29.96 -7.22
CA VAL A 251 -38.54 30.15 -6.77
C VAL A 251 -37.71 28.90 -7.03
N ALA A 252 -38.23 27.72 -6.70
CA ALA A 252 -37.53 26.46 -6.95
C ALA A 252 -37.20 26.25 -8.44
N LYS A 253 -38.13 26.59 -9.35
CA LYS A 253 -37.89 26.52 -10.81
C LYS A 253 -36.86 27.53 -11.28
N LEU A 254 -36.91 28.78 -10.80
CA LEU A 254 -35.95 29.81 -11.17
C LEU A 254 -34.52 29.47 -10.72
N LEU A 255 -34.37 28.91 -9.51
CA LEU A 255 -33.05 28.59 -8.97
C LEU A 255 -32.47 27.25 -9.44
N HIS A 256 -33.27 26.40 -10.09
CA HIS A 256 -32.84 25.07 -10.48
C HIS A 256 -31.64 25.11 -11.43
N GLN A 257 -31.79 25.78 -12.58
CA GLN A 257 -30.74 25.82 -13.60
C GLN A 257 -29.48 26.57 -13.14
N PRO A 258 -29.56 27.73 -12.47
CA PRO A 258 -28.36 28.39 -11.90
C PRO A 258 -27.64 27.50 -10.89
N THR A 259 -28.37 26.82 -9.99
CA THR A 259 -27.78 25.92 -9.00
C THR A 259 -27.03 24.76 -9.67
N ILE A 260 -27.64 24.12 -10.68
CA ILE A 260 -27.00 23.02 -11.41
C ILE A 260 -25.75 23.52 -12.12
N THR A 261 -25.87 24.60 -12.89
CA THR A 261 -24.80 25.12 -13.74
C THR A 261 -23.55 25.47 -12.94
N VAL A 262 -23.71 26.09 -11.75
CA VAL A 262 -22.58 26.48 -10.90
C VAL A 262 -21.94 25.26 -10.24
N LYS A 263 -22.74 24.25 -9.85
CA LYS A 263 -22.22 22.98 -9.31
C LYS A 263 -21.46 22.18 -10.36
N GLU A 264 -21.98 22.06 -11.58
CA GLU A 264 -21.35 21.33 -12.67
C GLU A 264 -20.09 22.04 -13.21
N SER A 265 -20.05 23.37 -13.11
CA SER A 265 -18.89 24.15 -13.53
C SER A 265 -17.86 24.35 -12.41
N ALA A 266 -18.11 23.83 -11.21
CA ALA A 266 -17.27 24.07 -10.05
C ALA A 266 -15.82 23.61 -10.31
N GLY A 267 -14.84 24.45 -9.94
CA GLY A 267 -13.42 24.13 -10.14
C GLY A 267 -12.89 24.44 -11.54
N THR A 268 -13.73 25.02 -12.40
CA THR A 268 -13.32 25.51 -13.72
C THR A 268 -13.26 27.04 -13.73
N PRO A 269 -12.47 27.65 -14.64
CA PRO A 269 -12.48 29.11 -14.82
C PRO A 269 -13.86 29.68 -15.18
N LYS A 270 -14.77 28.85 -15.71
CA LYS A 270 -16.17 29.26 -15.94
C LYS A 270 -16.96 29.25 -14.62
N GLY A 271 -16.79 28.23 -13.79
CA GLY A 271 -17.43 28.13 -12.48
C GLY A 271 -17.05 29.27 -11.56
N ASP A 272 -15.76 29.64 -11.52
CA ASP A 272 -15.29 30.76 -10.69
C ASP A 272 -15.97 32.07 -11.11
N ARG A 273 -15.99 32.37 -12.42
CA ARG A 273 -16.70 33.54 -12.95
C ARG A 273 -18.19 33.53 -12.66
N LEU A 274 -18.85 32.37 -12.73
CA LEU A 274 -20.26 32.23 -12.39
C LEU A 274 -20.49 32.44 -10.88
N ALA A 275 -19.61 31.91 -10.04
CA ALA A 275 -19.67 32.08 -8.60
C ALA A 275 -19.51 33.55 -8.21
N ASP A 276 -18.54 34.25 -8.81
CA ASP A 276 -18.34 35.68 -8.61
C ASP A 276 -19.55 36.50 -9.09
N SER A 277 -20.06 36.18 -10.28
CA SER A 277 -21.27 36.83 -10.81
C SER A 277 -22.48 36.64 -9.89
N LEU A 278 -22.64 35.46 -9.28
CA LEU A 278 -23.72 35.24 -8.32
C LEU A 278 -23.55 36.05 -7.05
N ARG A 279 -22.32 36.21 -6.54
CA ARG A 279 -22.06 37.07 -5.37
C ARG A 279 -22.41 38.52 -5.68
N ASP A 280 -21.99 39.02 -6.84
CA ASP A 280 -22.23 40.41 -7.23
C ASP A 280 -23.71 40.70 -7.53
N LEU A 281 -24.38 39.82 -8.29
CA LEU A 281 -25.76 40.03 -8.73
C LEU A 281 -26.78 39.84 -7.61
N PHE A 282 -26.49 38.98 -6.63
CA PHE A 282 -27.41 38.67 -5.53
C PHE A 282 -26.92 39.17 -4.16
N GLY A 283 -25.78 39.85 -4.09
CA GLY A 283 -25.24 40.43 -2.85
C GLY A 283 -24.86 39.40 -1.79
N LEU A 284 -24.25 38.27 -2.19
CA LEU A 284 -23.97 37.11 -1.33
C LEU A 284 -22.56 37.06 -0.74
#